data_AF-A0A9E5L4Z9-F1
#
_entry.id   AF-A0A9E5L4Z9-F1
#
_cell.length_a   1.000
_cell.length_b   1.000
_cell.length_c   1.000
_cell.angle_alpha   90.00
_cell.angle_beta   90.00
_cell.angle_gamma   90.00
#
_symmetry.space_group_name_H-M   'P 1'
#
loop_
_entity.id
_entity.type
_entity.pdbx_description
1 polymer ?
#
loop_
_entity_poly.entity_id
_entity_poly.type
_entity_poly.pdbx_seq_one_letter_code
_entity_poly.pdbx_strand_id
1 'polypeptide(L)' 'MIAGGGTVEDVDTTSYRLHGSVDKFEAGTPNIIGAVSLLKAIEYITSIGGIQKIREHEQQLVHYFMNKLSTE' A
#
# COMPACT_ATOMS: atom_id res chain seq x y z
N MET A 1 -5.11 17.05 16.34
CA MET A 1 -3.98 16.19 15.92
C MET A 1 -3.93 15.04 16.90
N ILE A 2 -3.96 13.80 16.41
CA ILE A 2 -3.91 12.61 17.27
C ILE A 2 -2.42 12.25 17.40
N ALA A 3 -1.95 12.01 18.62
CA ALA A 3 -0.57 11.62 18.92
C ALA A 3 -0.57 10.22 19.55
N GLY A 4 0.50 9.45 19.32
CA GLY A 4 0.71 8.12 19.87
C GLY A 4 2.06 7.53 19.47
N GLY A 5 2.29 6.26 19.78
CA GLY A 5 3.59 5.60 19.63
C GLY A 5 4.27 5.76 18.26
N GLY A 6 3.50 5.77 17.16
CA GLY A 6 4.03 5.93 15.80
C GLY A 6 4.36 7.37 15.39
N THR A 7 3.92 8.38 16.14
CA THR A 7 4.11 9.79 15.79
C THR A 7 5.17 10.49 16.63
N VAL A 8 5.42 9.98 17.84
CA VAL A 8 6.25 10.64 18.85
C VAL A 8 7.68 10.14 18.69
N GLU A 9 8.58 11.08 18.38
CA GLU A 9 10.01 10.82 18.27
C GLU A 9 10.67 10.83 19.65
N ASP A 10 10.21 11.71 20.54
CA ASP A 10 10.83 11.94 21.85
C ASP A 10 9.83 12.49 22.87
N VAL A 11 10.03 12.18 24.14
CA VAL A 11 9.13 12.55 25.24
C VAL A 11 9.90 13.08 26.44
N ASP A 12 9.41 14.21 26.96
CA ASP A 12 9.79 14.77 28.26
C ASP A 12 8.61 14.68 29.22
N THR A 13 8.83 15.03 30.48
CA THR A 13 7.77 15.09 31.50
C THR A 13 6.69 16.13 31.20
N THR A 14 7.01 17.17 30.41
CA THR A 14 6.10 18.29 30.10
C THR A 14 5.88 18.51 28.60
N SER A 15 6.62 17.81 27.74
CA SER A 15 6.61 18.03 26.30
C SER A 15 6.81 16.73 25.52
N TYR A 16 6.51 16.78 24.23
CA TYR A 16 6.84 15.72 23.29
C TYR A 16 7.26 16.35 21.97
N ARG A 17 8.09 15.63 21.21
CA ARG A 17 8.47 15.98 19.85
C ARG A 17 7.89 14.94 18.91
N LEU A 18 7.25 15.40 17.84
CA LEU A 18 6.77 14.54 16.76
C LEU A 18 7.88 14.31 15.74
N HIS A 19 7.81 13.19 15.03
CA HIS A 19 8.69 12.94 13.88
C HIS A 19 8.62 14.06 12.83
N GLY A 20 9.76 14.39 12.21
CA GLY A 20 9.81 15.35 11.10
C GLY A 20 9.22 14.82 9.79
N SER A 21 9.14 13.49 9.65
CA SER A 21 8.65 12.75 8.47
C SER A 21 7.12 12.73 8.38
N VAL A 22 6.60 11.86 7.50
CA VAL A 22 5.16 11.57 7.39
C VAL A 22 4.62 10.79 8.58
N ASP A 23 5.49 10.14 9.37
CA ASP A 23 5.10 9.29 10.51
C ASP A 23 4.36 10.09 11.59
N LYS A 24 4.53 11.42 11.63
CA LYS A 24 3.72 12.33 12.47
C LYS A 24 2.22 12.29 12.19
N PHE A 25 1.78 11.64 11.11
CA PHE A 25 0.38 11.42 10.79
C PHE A 25 -0.11 9.98 11.10
N GLU A 26 0.77 9.08 11.55
CA GLU A 26 0.47 7.67 11.82
C GLU A 26 0.46 7.37 13.33
N ALA A 27 -0.48 7.99 14.04
CA ALA A 27 -0.57 7.89 15.50
C ALA A 27 -0.87 6.48 15.98
N GLY A 28 -0.28 6.12 17.12
CA GLY A 28 -0.50 4.84 17.79
C GLY A 28 0.44 3.74 17.30
N THR A 29 0.16 2.49 17.68
CA THR A 29 0.99 1.35 17.27
C THR A 29 0.81 1.10 15.77
N PRO A 30 1.89 1.08 14.98
CA PRO A 30 1.79 0.81 13.54
C PRO A 30 1.09 -0.52 13.24
N ASN A 31 0.37 -0.58 12.12
CA ASN A 31 -0.25 -1.83 11.65
C ASN A 31 0.81 -2.73 10.98
N ILE A 32 1.63 -3.38 11.81
CA ILE A 32 2.72 -4.25 11.36
C ILE A 32 2.21 -5.40 10.47
N ILE A 33 1.07 -6.00 10.84
CA ILE A 33 0.47 -7.10 10.07
C ILE A 33 0.09 -6.62 8.67
N GLY A 34 -0.54 -5.45 8.57
CA GLY A 34 -0.87 -4.81 7.29
C GLY A 34 0.37 -4.54 6.45
N ALA A 35 1.43 -3.99 7.04
CA ALA A 35 2.68 -3.69 6.35
C ALA A 35 3.35 -4.95 5.77
N VAL A 36 3.46 -6.03 6.57
CA VAL A 36 4.04 -7.30 6.12
C VAL A 36 3.16 -7.97 5.04
N SER A 37 1.84 -7.90 5.19
CA SER A 37 0.90 -8.44 4.20
C SER A 37 1.01 -7.70 2.86
N LEU A 38 1.14 -6.37 2.89
CA LEU A 38 1.35 -5.55 1.70
C LEU A 38 2.68 -5.87 1.03
N LEU A 39 3.75 -6.03 1.80
CA LEU A 39 5.06 -6.47 1.27
C LEU A 39 4.91 -7.79 0.49
N LYS A 40 4.24 -8.79 1.08
CA LYS A 40 4.02 -10.09 0.41
C LYS A 40 3.18 -9.96 -0.86
N ALA A 41 2.18 -9.09 -0.87
CA ALA A 41 1.39 -8.82 -2.08
C ALA A 41 2.24 -8.18 -3.19
N ILE A 42 3.13 -7.23 -2.84
CA ILE A 42 4.05 -6.58 -3.78
C ILE A 42 5.06 -7.60 -4.33
N GLU A 43 5.62 -8.46 -3.47
CA GLU A 43 6.52 -9.54 -3.89
C GLU A 43 5.85 -10.48 -4.89
N TYR A 44 4.60 -10.88 -4.62
CA TYR A 44 3.83 -11.72 -5.54
C TYR A 44 3.61 -11.04 -6.90
N ILE A 45 3.11 -9.80 -6.90
CA ILE A 45 2.89 -9.01 -8.13
C ILE A 45 4.19 -8.90 -8.93
N THR A 46 5.30 -8.60 -8.27
CA THR A 46 6.62 -8.51 -8.89
C THR A 46 7.04 -9.85 -9.49
N SER A 47 6.84 -10.96 -8.76
CA SER A 47 7.23 -12.31 -9.19
C SER A 47 6.53 -12.78 -10.46
N ILE A 48 5.28 -12.34 -10.70
CA ILE A 48 4.53 -12.70 -11.91
C ILE A 48 4.84 -11.79 -13.11
N GLY A 49 5.69 -10.78 -12.94
CA GLY A 49 6.15 -9.84 -13.98
C GLY A 49 5.67 -8.40 -13.80
N GLY A 50 5.15 -8.06 -12.62
CA GLY A 50 4.80 -6.69 -12.25
C GLY A 50 3.48 -6.18 -12.82
N ILE A 51 3.12 -4.96 -12.41
CA ILE A 51 1.85 -4.31 -12.76
C ILE A 51 1.66 -4.18 -14.28
N GLN A 52 2.74 -3.95 -15.03
CA GLN A 52 2.65 -3.75 -16.48
C GLN A 52 2.21 -5.03 -17.21
N LYS A 53 2.75 -6.19 -16.85
CA LYS A 53 2.35 -7.48 -17.45
C LYS A 53 0.91 -7.85 -17.07
N ILE A 54 0.49 -7.53 -15.85
CA ILE A 54 -0.91 -7.70 -15.42
C ILE A 54 -1.83 -6.84 -16.31
N ARG A 55 -1.51 -5.55 -16.49
CA ARG A 55 -2.28 -4.63 -17.33
C ARG A 55 -2.39 -5.10 -18.77
N GLU A 56 -1.30 -5.57 -19.36
CA GLU A 56 -1.30 -6.11 -20.73
C GLU A 56 -2.20 -7.34 -20.86
N HIS A 57 -2.13 -8.25 -19.89
CA HIS A 57 -3.00 -9.42 -19.86
C HIS A 57 -4.48 -9.03 -19.69
N GLU A 58 -4.79 -8.09 -18.81
CA GLU A 58 -6.14 -7.57 -18.63
C GLU A 58 -6.68 -6.93 -19.91
N GLN A 59 -5.87 -6.13 -20.62
CA GLN A 59 -6.26 -5.54 -21.90
C GLN A 59 -6.56 -6.60 -22.97
N GLN A 60 -5.77 -7.67 -23.03
CA GLN A 60 -6.01 -8.78 -23.95
C GLN A 60 -7.34 -9.50 -23.64
N LEU A 61 -7.62 -9.76 -22.36
CA LEU A 61 -8.88 -10.38 -21.92
C LEU A 61 -10.09 -9.52 -22.25
N VAL A 62 -9.99 -8.21 -21.98
CA VAL A 62 -11.06 -7.25 -22.32
C VAL A 62 -11.28 -7.22 -23.83
N HIS A 63 -10.22 -7.12 -24.62
CA HIS A 63 -10.33 -7.11 -26.08
C HIS A 63 -10.97 -8.40 -26.62
N TYR A 64 -10.53 -9.55 -26.11
CA TYR A 64 -11.11 -10.85 -26.44
C TYR A 64 -12.62 -10.90 -26.14
N PHE A 65 -13.02 -10.45 -24.95
CA PHE A 65 -14.42 -10.41 -24.55
C PHE A 65 -15.26 -9.49 -25.44
N MET A 66 -14.78 -8.27 -25.70
CA MET A 66 -15.49 -7.31 -26.56
C MET A 66 -15.66 -7.81 -27.99
N ASN A 67 -14.65 -8.49 -28.54
CA ASN A 67 -14.74 -9.09 -29.88
C ASN A 67 -15.79 -10.21 -29.92
N LYS A 68 -15.85 -11.05 -28.88
CA LYS A 68 -16.86 -12.10 -28.77
C LYS A 68 -18.28 -11.56 -28.66
N LEU A 69 -18.49 -10.54 -27.84
CA LEU A 69 -19.79 -9.86 -27.74
C LEU A 69 -20.25 -9.21 -29.04
N SER A 70 -19.32 -8.69 -29.84
CA SER A 70 -19.65 -7.99 -31.10
C SER A 70 -19.88 -8.94 -32.28
N THR A 71 -19.62 -10.24 -32.10
CA THR A 71 -19.77 -11.27 -33.15
C THR A 71 -21.05 -12.11 -32.95
N GLU A 72 -21.84 -11.81 -31.91
CA GLU A 72 -23.24 -12.24 -31.76
C GLU A 72 -24.20 -11.16 -32.27
#